data_AF-A0A962MPH5-F1
#
_entry.id   AF-A0A962MPH5-F1
#
_cell.length_a   1.000
_cell.length_b   1.000
_cell.length_c   1.000
_cell.angle_alpha   90.00
_cell.angle_beta   90.00
_cell.angle_gamma   90.00
#
_symmetry.space_group_name_H-M   'P 1'
#
loop_
_entity.id
_entity.type
_entity.pdbx_description
1 polymer ?
#
loop_
_entity_poly.entity_id
_entity_poly.type
_entity_poly.pdbx_seq_one_letter_code
_entity_poly.pdbx_strand_id
1 'polypeptide(L)'
;MPKAFAYTQAAQPSVSTGEPAYAVYIYHYPENQMEGQNDWEMRTLTSDLKTALQDAQSLYKSCGYRRVEVKKRVHDSKSARTRDTIFKVFDCDSGKEIFKRRCALAVVFGAAAALAYAFIVH
;
A
#
# COMPACT_ATOMS: atom_id res chain seq x y z
N MET A 1 -33.91 -2.25 16.61
CA MET A 1 -33.07 -3.25 17.31
C MET A 1 -31.77 -3.41 16.53
N PRO A 2 -30.61 -3.00 17.05
CA PRO A 2 -29.34 -3.17 16.34
C PRO A 2 -28.93 -4.65 16.33
N LYS A 3 -28.66 -5.20 15.14
CA LYS A 3 -28.09 -6.55 15.00
C LYS A 3 -26.62 -6.48 15.41
N ALA A 4 -26.27 -7.17 16.51
CA ALA A 4 -24.88 -7.35 16.90
C ALA A 4 -24.22 -8.32 15.90
N PHE A 5 -23.32 -7.80 15.06
CA PHE A 5 -22.49 -8.64 14.20
C PHE A 5 -21.37 -9.24 15.05
N ALA A 6 -21.46 -10.55 15.29
CA ALA A 6 -20.40 -11.32 15.91
C ALA A 6 -19.21 -11.38 14.93
N TYR A 7 -18.20 -10.56 15.17
CA TYR A 7 -16.94 -10.65 14.43
C TYR A 7 -16.25 -11.95 14.83
N THR A 8 -16.31 -12.95 13.95
CA THR A 8 -15.50 -14.15 14.08
C THR A 8 -14.06 -13.75 13.85
N GLN A 9 -13.31 -13.58 14.92
CA GLN A 9 -11.88 -13.31 14.86
C GLN A 9 -11.21 -14.54 14.24
N ALA A 10 -10.77 -14.43 12.99
CA ALA A 10 -10.04 -15.49 12.31
C ALA A 10 -8.85 -15.91 13.20
N ALA A 11 -8.73 -17.21 13.46
CA ALA A 11 -7.65 -17.77 14.27
C ALA A 11 -6.31 -17.23 13.77
N GLN A 12 -5.60 -16.47 14.60
CA GLN A 12 -4.29 -15.96 14.21
C GLN A 12 -3.34 -17.16 14.14
N PRO A 13 -2.64 -17.38 13.00
CA PRO A 13 -1.68 -18.45 12.92
C PRO A 13 -0.60 -18.20 13.99
N SER A 14 -0.32 -19.24 14.78
CA SER A 14 0.67 -19.21 15.84
C SER A 14 2.06 -18.98 15.24
N VAL A 15 2.58 -17.76 15.36
CA VAL A 15 3.95 -17.43 14.95
C VAL A 15 4.91 -18.16 15.89
N SER A 16 5.76 -19.04 15.34
CA SER A 16 6.82 -19.73 16.08
C SER A 16 7.73 -18.69 16.74
N THR A 17 8.13 -18.98 17.97
CA THR A 17 8.90 -18.05 18.80
C THR A 17 10.25 -17.72 18.14
N GLY A 18 10.40 -16.47 17.68
CA GLY A 18 11.66 -15.95 17.14
C GLY A 18 11.76 -15.94 15.61
N GLU A 19 10.90 -16.63 14.88
CA GLU A 19 10.89 -16.53 13.42
C GLU A 19 10.05 -15.34 12.95
N PRO A 20 10.54 -14.57 11.96
CA PRO A 20 9.77 -13.48 11.40
C PRO A 20 8.60 -14.04 10.56
N ALA A 21 7.41 -13.48 10.77
CA ALA A 21 6.28 -13.66 9.87
C ALA A 21 6.07 -12.39 9.04
N TYR A 22 5.49 -12.52 7.86
CA TYR A 22 5.23 -11.44 6.92
C TYR A 22 3.75 -11.42 6.58
N ALA A 23 3.07 -10.34 6.94
CA ALA A 23 1.67 -10.12 6.68
C ALA A 23 1.50 -9.15 5.50
N VAL A 24 0.66 -9.50 4.54
CA VAL A 24 0.27 -8.63 3.42
C VAL A 24 -1.09 -8.03 3.72
N TYR A 25 -1.14 -6.71 3.78
CA TYR A 25 -2.35 -5.92 4.00
C TYR A 25 -2.71 -5.16 2.73
N ILE A 26 -4.00 -5.01 2.46
CA ILE A 26 -4.54 -4.19 1.39
C ILE A 26 -5.39 -3.06 1.98
N TYR A 27 -5.35 -1.92 1.31
CA TYR A 27 -6.22 -0.78 1.57
C TYR A 27 -7.17 -0.62 0.38
N HIS A 28 -8.45 -0.80 0.65
CA HIS A 28 -9.50 -0.74 -0.37
C HIS A 28 -9.72 0.69 -0.87
N TYR A 29 -10.19 0.82 -2.12
CA TYR A 29 -10.77 2.08 -2.58
C TYR A 29 -12.15 2.29 -1.93
N PRO A 30 -12.56 3.53 -1.62
CA PRO A 30 -13.85 3.81 -1.00
C PRO A 30 -15.04 3.22 -1.77
N GLU A 31 -14.95 3.18 -3.11
CA GLU A 31 -16.00 2.65 -3.99
C GLU A 31 -16.18 1.12 -3.86
N ASN A 32 -15.16 0.41 -3.36
CA ASN A 32 -15.15 -1.04 -3.22
C ASN A 32 -15.44 -1.50 -1.77
N GLN A 33 -15.75 -0.58 -0.87
CA GLN A 33 -16.03 -0.91 0.53
C GLN A 33 -17.50 -1.28 0.72
N MET A 34 -17.76 -2.40 1.39
CA MET A 34 -19.09 -2.69 1.91
C MET A 34 -19.34 -1.90 3.19
N GLU A 35 -20.60 -1.55 3.47
CA GLU A 35 -20.97 -0.82 4.68
C GLU A 35 -20.52 -1.60 5.94
N GLY A 36 -19.69 -0.95 6.78
CA GLY A 36 -19.11 -1.55 7.98
C GLY A 36 -17.79 -2.32 7.76
N GLN A 37 -17.27 -2.38 6.54
CA GLN A 37 -15.97 -3.00 6.25
C GLN A 37 -14.82 -2.09 6.70
N ASN A 38 -13.78 -2.68 7.30
CA ASN A 38 -12.55 -1.96 7.64
C ASN A 38 -11.78 -1.64 6.37
N ASP A 39 -11.22 -0.43 6.27
CA ASP A 39 -10.43 -0.02 5.12
C ASP A 39 -9.22 -0.92 4.88
N TRP A 40 -8.68 -1.50 5.96
CA TRP A 40 -7.56 -2.41 5.94
C TRP A 40 -8.00 -3.87 6.09
N GLU A 41 -7.53 -4.71 5.17
CA GLU A 41 -7.73 -6.16 5.21
C GLU A 41 -6.38 -6.88 5.13
N MET A 42 -6.17 -7.88 5.98
CA MET A 42 -5.03 -8.78 5.87
C MET A 42 -5.37 -9.89 4.87
N ARG A 43 -4.58 -10.02 3.80
CA ARG A 43 -4.78 -11.02 2.76
C ARG A 43 -4.01 -12.31 3.01
N THR A 44 -2.75 -12.16 3.38
CA THR A 44 -1.82 -13.28 3.47
C THR A 44 -0.94 -13.11 4.70
N LEU A 45 -0.58 -14.23 5.35
CA LEU A 45 0.41 -14.29 6.40
C LEU A 45 1.30 -15.51 6.14
N THR A 46 2.60 -15.29 5.98
CA THR A 46 3.58 -16.33 5.63
C THR A 46 4.91 -16.09 6.34
N SER A 47 5.69 -17.14 6.60
CA SER A 47 7.07 -17.01 7.09
C SER A 47 8.07 -16.68 5.96
N ASP A 48 7.70 -16.87 4.69
CA ASP A 48 8.57 -16.57 3.55
C ASP A 48 8.35 -15.16 3.00
N LEU A 49 9.39 -14.32 3.13
CA LEU A 49 9.41 -12.96 2.59
C LEU A 49 9.20 -12.93 1.08
N LYS A 50 9.77 -13.87 0.33
CA LYS A 50 9.69 -13.86 -1.14
C LYS A 50 8.26 -14.06 -1.60
N THR A 51 7.57 -15.04 -0.99
CA THR A 51 6.15 -15.29 -1.23
C THR A 51 5.30 -14.07 -0.86
N ALA A 52 5.54 -13.43 0.30
CA ALA A 52 4.80 -12.23 0.70
C ALA A 52 4.99 -11.07 -0.29
N LEU A 53 6.21 -10.86 -0.80
CA LEU A 53 6.50 -9.83 -1.78
C LEU A 53 5.87 -10.13 -3.15
N GLN A 54 5.88 -11.39 -3.59
CA GLN A 54 5.24 -11.80 -4.84
C GLN A 54 3.73 -11.59 -4.78
N ASP A 55 3.08 -11.98 -3.68
CA ASP A 55 1.65 -11.76 -3.48
C ASP A 55 1.31 -10.26 -3.45
N ALA A 56 2.05 -9.48 -2.66
CA ALA A 56 1.86 -8.03 -2.60
C ALA A 56 2.06 -7.34 -3.96
N GLN A 57 3.05 -7.79 -4.75
CA GLN A 57 3.28 -7.28 -6.09
C GLN A 57 2.17 -7.66 -7.06
N SER A 58 1.62 -8.88 -6.95
CA SER A 58 0.47 -9.32 -7.74
C SER A 58 -0.77 -8.47 -7.44
N LEU A 59 -1.07 -8.26 -6.16
CA LEU A 59 -2.17 -7.40 -5.69
C LEU A 59 -1.98 -5.94 -6.13
N TYR A 60 -0.76 -5.43 -6.12
CA TYR A 60 -0.46 -4.08 -6.63
C TYR A 60 -0.70 -3.98 -8.14
N LYS A 61 -0.23 -4.97 -8.91
CA LYS A 61 -0.38 -4.97 -10.38
C LYS A 61 -1.82 -5.10 -10.86
N SER A 62 -2.71 -5.67 -10.05
CA SER A 62 -4.13 -5.76 -10.40
C SER A 62 -4.85 -4.40 -10.38
N CYS A 63 -4.23 -3.37 -9.76
CA CYS A 63 -4.80 -2.03 -9.58
C CYS A 63 -6.16 -2.01 -8.84
N GLY A 64 -6.59 -3.12 -8.22
CA GLY A 64 -7.86 -3.22 -7.49
C GLY A 64 -7.83 -2.58 -6.10
N TYR A 65 -6.63 -2.25 -5.61
CA TYR A 65 -6.41 -1.68 -4.28
C TYR A 65 -5.62 -0.39 -4.39
N ARG A 66 -5.88 0.53 -3.46
CA ARG A 66 -5.22 1.82 -3.42
C ARG A 66 -3.79 1.69 -2.90
N ARG A 67 -3.62 0.88 -1.85
CA ARG A 67 -2.32 0.60 -1.23
C ARG A 67 -2.22 -0.86 -0.83
N VAL A 68 -1.02 -1.42 -0.96
CA VAL A 68 -0.65 -2.75 -0.47
C VAL A 68 0.57 -2.61 0.43
N GLU A 69 0.49 -3.12 1.67
CA GLU A 69 1.56 -3.06 2.66
C GLU A 69 2.01 -4.45 3.06
N VAL A 70 3.32 -4.67 3.09
CA VAL A 70 3.93 -5.87 3.68
C VAL A 70 4.49 -5.46 5.03
N LYS A 71 4.02 -6.10 6.11
CA LYS A 71 4.50 -5.89 7.48
C LYS A 71 5.27 -7.13 7.95
N LYS A 72 6.47 -6.91 8.47
CA LYS A 72 7.24 -7.93 9.18
C LYS A 72 6.78 -7.95 10.64
N ARG A 73 6.25 -9.09 11.07
CA ARG A 73 5.85 -9.39 12.43
C ARG A 73 6.93 -10.23 13.12
N VAL A 74 7.44 -9.74 14.24
CA VAL A 74 8.42 -10.46 15.06
C VAL A 74 7.86 -10.58 16.47
N HIS A 75 7.79 -11.80 16.98
CA HIS A 75 7.43 -12.05 18.38
C HIS A 75 8.69 -12.07 19.24
N ASP A 76 8.79 -11.12 20.17
CA ASP A 76 9.88 -11.07 21.14
C ASP A 76 9.49 -11.88 22.38
N SER A 77 10.11 -13.05 22.53
CA SER A 77 9.85 -13.96 23.65
C SER A 77 10.23 -13.38 25.00
N LYS A 78 11.19 -12.45 25.06
CA LYS A 78 11.63 -11.84 26.31
C LYS A 78 10.61 -10.85 26.85
N SER A 79 9.95 -10.11 25.95
CA SER A 79 8.94 -9.11 26.33
C SER A 79 7.50 -9.60 26.18
N ALA A 80 7.29 -10.81 25.64
CA ALA A 80 5.99 -11.35 25.24
C ALA A 80 5.19 -10.40 24.33
N ARG A 81 5.88 -9.54 23.57
CA ARG A 81 5.27 -8.55 22.68
C ARG A 81 5.52 -8.89 21.23
N THR A 82 4.52 -8.63 20.42
CA THR A 82 4.61 -8.72 18.96
C THR A 82 4.92 -7.33 18.41
N ARG A 83 5.97 -7.22 17.59
CA ARG A 83 6.32 -5.98 16.89
C ARG A 83 6.03 -6.15 15.40
N ASP A 84 5.20 -5.26 14.88
CA ASP A 84 4.90 -5.16 13.46
C ASP A 84 5.66 -3.96 12.88
N THR A 85 6.54 -4.22 11.92
CA THR A 85 7.31 -3.18 11.21
C THR A 85 6.90 -3.20 9.74
N ILE A 86 6.61 -2.03 9.18
CA ILE A 86 6.35 -1.92 7.74
C ILE A 86 7.63 -2.24 6.99
N PHE A 87 7.58 -3.27 6.15
CA PHE A 87 8.71 -3.73 5.35
C PHE A 87 8.68 -3.09 3.95
N LYS A 88 7.52 -3.07 3.31
CA LYS A 88 7.34 -2.50 1.97
C LYS A 88 5.92 -1.97 1.79
N VAL A 89 5.80 -0.86 1.06
CA VAL A 89 4.53 -0.28 0.65
C VAL A 89 4.51 -0.14 -0.86
N PHE A 90 3.39 -0.50 -1.47
CA PHE A 90 3.06 -0.28 -2.87
C PHE A 90 1.85 0.64 -2.92
N ASP A 91 1.97 1.77 -3.60
CA ASP A 91 0.92 2.80 -3.63
C ASP A 91 0.61 3.18 -5.08
N CYS A 92 -0.61 2.88 -5.51
CA CYS A 92 -1.07 3.09 -6.90
C CYS A 92 -1.23 4.58 -7.25
N ASP A 93 -1.43 5.45 -6.26
CA ASP A 93 -1.65 6.88 -6.49
C ASP A 93 -0.34 7.65 -6.70
N SER A 94 0.78 7.09 -6.21
CA SER A 94 2.09 7.76 -6.24
C SER A 94 2.63 8.09 -7.64
N GLY A 95 2.23 7.31 -8.67
CA GLY A 95 2.67 7.53 -10.05
C GLY A 95 1.95 8.69 -10.77
N LYS A 96 0.69 8.94 -10.43
CA LYS A 96 -0.15 9.95 -11.13
C LYS A 96 0.27 11.38 -10.79
N GLU A 97 0.72 11.62 -9.57
CA GLU A 97 1.21 12.94 -9.12
C GLU A 97 2.55 13.32 -9.77
N ILE A 98 3.45 12.36 -9.95
CA ILE A 98 4.76 12.61 -10.60
C ILE A 98 4.57 12.95 -12.08
N PHE A 99 3.64 12.28 -12.77
CA PHE A 99 3.34 12.58 -14.17
C PHE A 99 2.71 13.98 -14.34
N LYS A 100 1.74 14.36 -13.50
CA LYS A 100 1.14 15.70 -13.51
C LYS A 100 2.18 16.81 -13.30
N ARG A 101 3.10 16.64 -12.36
CA ARG A 101 4.18 17.63 -12.09
C ARG A 101 5.14 17.79 -13.26
N ARG A 102 5.47 16.71 -13.97
CA ARG A 102 6.34 16.75 -15.15
C ARG A 102 5.69 17.47 -16.34
N CYS A 103 4.39 17.26 -16.57
CA CYS A 103 3.65 17.99 -17.60
C CYS A 103 3.58 19.50 -17.31
N ALA A 104 3.30 19.88 -16.06
CA ALA A 104 3.23 21.29 -15.67
C ALA A 104 4.56 22.04 -15.92
N LEU A 105 5.70 21.42 -15.61
CA LEU A 105 7.02 22.02 -15.87
C LEU A 105 7.30 22.18 -17.37
N ALA A 106 6.94 21.20 -18.20
CA ALA A 106 7.15 21.28 -19.65
C ALA A 106 6.39 22.45 -20.30
N VAL A 107 5.18 22.77 -19.82
CA VAL A 107 4.41 23.92 -20.31
C VAL A 107 5.10 25.26 -19.98
N VAL A 108 5.63 25.41 -18.77
CA VAL A 108 6.31 26.64 -18.35
C VAL A 108 7.59 26.88 -19.17
N PHE A 109 8.40 25.85 -19.39
CA PHE A 109 9.60 25.97 -20.23
C PHE A 109 9.27 26.20 -21.71
N GLY A 110 8.22 25.56 -22.24
CA GLY A 110 7.75 25.80 -23.61
C GLY A 110 7.26 27.24 -23.82
N ALA A 111 6.51 27.78 -22.86
CA ALA A 111 6.03 29.16 -22.92
C ALA A 111 7.16 30.19 -22.81
N ALA A 112 8.15 29.95 -21.92
CA ALA A 112 9.32 30.82 -21.80
C ALA A 112 10.19 30.83 -23.07
N ALA A 113 10.37 29.66 -23.71
CA ALA A 113 11.11 29.57 -24.97
C ALA A 113 10.40 30.28 -26.13
N ALA A 114 9.06 30.18 -26.21
CA ALA A 114 8.28 30.88 -27.23
C ALA A 114 8.36 32.41 -27.06
N LEU A 115 8.31 32.91 -25.82
CA LEU A 115 8.49 34.33 -25.52
C LEU A 115 9.91 34.81 -25.85
N ALA A 116 10.94 34.05 -25.47
CA ALA A 116 12.32 34.38 -25.81
C ALA A 116 12.54 34.43 -27.32
N TYR A 117 11.95 33.50 -28.08
CA TYR A 117 12.03 33.48 -29.54
C TYR A 117 11.36 34.72 -30.18
N ALA A 118 10.21 35.14 -29.65
CA ALA A 118 9.51 36.34 -30.12
C ALA A 118 10.33 37.63 -29.93
N PHE A 119 11.15 37.73 -28.87
CA PHE A 119 12.05 38.87 -28.62
C PHE A 119 13.35 38.84 -29.44
N ILE A 120 13.74 37.68 -29.98
CA ILE A 120 14.95 37.54 -30.81
C ILE A 120 14.63 37.81 -32.29
N VAL A 121 13.41 37.51 -32.74
CA VAL A 121 12.99 37.62 -34.14
C VAL A 121 12.35 38.99 -34.48
N HIS A 122 12.05 39.81 -33.47
CA HIS A 122 11.69 41.24 -33.63
C HIS A 122 12.87 42.13 -33.26
#